data_AF-A0A6N4SPY4-F1
#
_entry.id   AF-A0A6N4SPY4-F1
#
_cell.length_a   1.000
_cell.length_b   1.000
_cell.length_c   1.000
_cell.angle_alpha   90.00
_cell.angle_beta   90.00
_cell.angle_gamma   90.00
#
_symmetry.space_group_name_H-M   'P 1'
#
loop_
_entity.id
_entity.type
_entity.pdbx_description
1 polymer ?
#
loop_
_entity_poly.entity_id
_entity_poly.type
_entity_poly.pdbx_seq_one_letter_code
_entity_poly.pdbx_strand_id
1 'polypeptide(L)'
;MERYMNSTGKSEITHYETGDVFIRIQYRKSIVEYNASMVSQKHVEAMKLLAAKGSGLSRYIDKNIVHAKPKQKSAPQTQGLRRLLGLLPFFR
;
A
#
# COMPACT_ATOMS: atom_id res chain seq x y z
N MET A 1 -10.80 -0.69 7.31
CA MET A 1 -10.39 0.66 6.83
C MET A 1 -11.13 1.71 7.64
N GLU A 2 -10.40 2.61 8.29
CA GLU A 2 -10.90 3.75 9.06
C GLU A 2 -10.83 5.05 8.24
N ARG A 3 -11.74 5.99 8.48
CA ARG A 3 -11.74 7.27 7.77
C ARG A 3 -10.61 8.16 8.27
N TYR A 4 -9.81 8.66 7.34
CA TYR A 4 -8.77 9.63 7.67
C TYR A 4 -9.41 10.99 7.96
N MET A 5 -9.12 11.55 9.13
CA MET A 5 -9.75 12.80 9.59
C MET A 5 -9.49 13.98 8.64
N ASN A 6 -8.33 13.98 7.97
CA ASN A 6 -7.90 15.03 7.05
C ASN A 6 -8.08 16.44 7.65
N SER A 7 -7.48 16.66 8.83
CA SER A 7 -7.68 17.89 9.63
C SER A 7 -7.35 19.20 8.87
N THR A 8 -6.51 19.12 7.84
CA THR A 8 -6.11 20.27 7.02
C THR A 8 -6.97 20.43 5.76
N GLY A 9 -7.82 19.46 5.43
CA GLY A 9 -8.67 19.43 4.22
C GLY A 9 -7.92 19.24 2.90
N LYS A 10 -6.58 19.25 2.92
CA LYS A 10 -5.73 19.26 1.71
C LYS A 10 -5.17 17.89 1.35
N SER A 11 -5.41 16.86 2.17
CA SER A 11 -4.89 15.52 1.88
C SER A 11 -5.76 14.79 0.85
N GLU A 12 -5.11 14.09 -0.06
CA GLU A 12 -5.78 13.15 -0.99
C GLU A 12 -6.13 11.81 -0.32
N ILE A 13 -5.68 11.59 0.91
CA ILE A 13 -5.94 10.39 1.70
C ILE A 13 -7.36 10.44 2.25
N THR A 14 -8.13 9.39 2.02
CA THR A 14 -9.53 9.26 2.44
C THR A 14 -9.69 8.27 3.58
N HIS A 15 -8.96 7.15 3.53
CA HIS A 15 -9.02 6.09 4.55
C HIS A 15 -7.65 5.47 4.79
N TYR A 16 -7.51 4.77 5.90
CA TYR A 16 -6.33 3.96 6.21
C TYR A 16 -6.71 2.67 6.92
N GLU A 17 -5.82 1.70 6.94
CA GLU A 17 -5.94 0.45 7.67
C GLU A 17 -4.58 0.09 8.24
N THR A 18 -4.53 -0.25 9.52
CA THR A 18 -3.29 -0.65 10.20
C THR A 18 -3.33 -2.13 10.51
N GLY A 19 -2.29 -2.87 10.10
CA GLY A 19 -2.02 -4.23 10.58
C GLY A 19 -0.69 -4.28 11.34
N ASP A 20 -0.28 -5.44 11.83
CA ASP A 20 0.93 -5.55 12.67
C ASP A 20 2.18 -5.00 11.99
N VAL A 21 2.43 -5.41 10.75
CA VAL A 21 3.64 -5.08 9.98
C VAL A 21 3.41 -4.13 8.81
N PHE A 22 2.18 -3.65 8.63
CA PHE A 22 1.81 -2.81 7.49
C PHE A 22 0.85 -1.69 7.86
N ILE A 23 0.79 -0.70 6.97
CA ILE A 23 -0.28 0.28 6.88
C ILE A 23 -0.74 0.37 5.43
N ARG A 24 -2.04 0.27 5.21
CA ARG A 24 -2.66 0.46 3.91
C ARG A 24 -3.36 1.81 3.88
N ILE A 25 -3.10 2.59 2.84
CA ILE A 25 -3.57 3.95 2.70
C ILE A 25 -4.42 4.03 1.44
N GLN A 26 -5.65 4.49 1.58
CA GLN A 26 -6.55 4.76 0.47
C GLN A 26 -6.48 6.25 0.12
N TYR A 27 -6.03 6.51 -1.09
CA TYR A 27 -6.15 7.81 -1.75
C TYR A 27 -7.48 7.88 -2.50
N ARG A 28 -7.82 9.07 -3.01
CA ARG A 28 -9.04 9.25 -3.83
C ARG A 28 -9.17 8.29 -5.02
N LYS A 29 -8.05 7.86 -5.61
CA LYS A 29 -8.02 7.06 -6.85
C LYS A 29 -7.24 5.74 -6.75
N SER A 30 -6.55 5.49 -5.64
CA SER A 30 -5.66 4.34 -5.50
C SER A 30 -5.57 3.88 -4.06
N ILE A 31 -5.14 2.64 -3.86
CA ILE A 31 -4.84 2.07 -2.55
C ILE A 31 -3.39 1.60 -2.60
N VAL A 32 -2.59 2.01 -1.62
CA VAL A 32 -1.18 1.64 -1.51
C VAL A 32 -0.93 1.01 -0.15
N GLU A 33 -0.25 -0.12 -0.14
CA GLU A 33 0.17 -0.78 1.10
C GLU A 33 1.66 -0.52 1.34
N TYR A 34 1.98 -0.06 2.54
CA TYR A 34 3.34 0.12 3.02
C TYR A 34 3.63 -0.92 4.09
N ASN A 35 4.68 -1.71 3.88
CA ASN A 35 5.14 -2.71 4.83
C ASN A 35 6.60 -2.47 5.23
N ALA A 36 7.04 -3.16 6.29
CA ALA A 36 8.40 -3.05 6.80
C ALA A 36 9.48 -3.41 5.75
N SER A 37 9.17 -4.26 4.78
CA SER A 37 10.10 -4.64 3.71
C SER A 37 10.32 -3.53 2.67
N MET A 38 9.33 -2.66 2.44
CA MET A 38 9.39 -1.57 1.46
C MET A 38 10.06 -0.31 2.01
N VAL A 39 9.70 0.07 3.24
CA VAL A 39 10.03 1.39 3.79
C VAL A 39 10.66 1.32 5.18
N SER A 40 10.96 0.13 5.72
CA SER A 40 11.36 -0.14 7.12
C SER A 40 10.23 0.03 8.15
N GLN A 41 10.33 -0.72 9.25
CA GLN A 41 9.35 -0.72 10.33
C GLN A 41 9.17 0.66 10.98
N LYS A 42 10.25 1.43 11.14
CA LYS A 42 10.23 2.79 11.71
C LYS A 42 9.29 3.71 10.93
N HIS A 43 9.29 3.62 9.60
CA HIS A 43 8.42 4.43 8.76
C HIS A 43 6.98 3.94 8.80
N VAL A 44 6.74 2.63 8.86
CA VAL A 44 5.40 2.06 9.03
C VAL A 44 4.76 2.55 10.34
N GLU A 45 5.50 2.48 11.45
CA GLU A 45 5.02 2.95 12.76
C GLU A 45 4.76 4.46 12.77
N ALA A 46 5.66 5.26 12.20
CA ALA A 46 5.45 6.71 12.08
C ALA A 46 4.19 7.03 11.24
N MET A 47 3.95 6.29 10.15
CA MET A 47 2.75 6.47 9.34
C MET A 47 1.48 6.09 10.11
N LYS A 48 1.49 5.01 10.91
CA LYS A 48 0.36 4.64 11.79
C LYS A 48 0.00 5.77 12.77
N LEU A 49 1.01 6.35 13.43
CA LEU A 49 0.81 7.46 14.36
C LEU A 49 0.21 8.70 13.69
N LEU A 50 0.69 9.05 12.49
CA LEU A 50 0.18 10.19 11.73
C LEU A 50 -1.23 9.93 11.17
N ALA A 51 -1.53 8.68 10.80
CA ALA A 51 -2.84 8.25 10.37
C ALA A 51 -3.88 8.43 11.49
N ALA A 52 -3.57 7.91 12.69
CA ALA A 52 -4.41 8.06 13.88
C ALA A 52 -4.58 9.53 14.31
N LYS A 53 -3.53 10.35 14.16
CA LYS A 53 -3.61 11.80 14.39
C LYS A 53 -4.48 12.52 13.35
N GLY A 54 -4.67 11.95 12.18
CA GLY A 54 -5.49 12.55 11.11
C GLY A 54 -4.86 13.78 10.46
N SER A 55 -3.54 13.97 10.58
CA SER A 55 -2.82 15.11 9.99
C SER A 55 -1.34 14.78 9.72
N GLY A 56 -0.79 15.34 8.64
CA GLY A 56 0.64 15.27 8.31
C GLY A 56 1.11 14.00 7.57
N LEU A 57 0.26 12.98 7.43
CA LEU A 57 0.62 11.71 6.78
C LEU A 57 1.08 11.89 5.32
N SER A 58 0.32 12.63 4.50
CA SER A 58 0.70 12.89 3.10
C SER A 58 2.07 13.54 2.97
N ARG A 59 2.31 14.62 3.73
CA ARG A 59 3.59 15.35 3.73
C ARG A 59 4.75 14.47 4.21
N TYR A 60 4.49 13.60 5.18
CA TYR A 60 5.49 12.65 5.67
C TYR A 60 5.90 11.64 4.60
N ILE A 61 4.92 11.09 3.86
CA ILE A 61 5.15 10.17 2.75
C ILE A 61 5.95 10.85 1.65
N ASP A 62 5.57 12.06 1.24
CA ASP A 62 6.28 12.83 0.22
C ASP A 62 7.73 13.07 0.63
N LYS A 63 7.95 13.54 1.87
CA LYS A 63 9.28 13.90 2.36
C LYS A 63 10.22 12.69 2.56
N ASN A 64 9.70 11.59 3.10
CA ASN A 64 10.53 10.49 3.60
C ASN A 64 10.47 9.22 2.75
N ILE A 65 9.41 9.01 1.96
CA ILE A 65 9.21 7.77 1.21
C ILE A 65 9.41 8.01 -0.29
N VAL A 66 8.73 9.01 -0.85
CA VAL A 66 8.84 9.33 -2.29
C VAL A 66 10.27 9.73 -2.64
N HIS A 67 10.90 10.57 -1.83
CA HIS A 67 12.30 10.96 -2.03
C HIS A 67 13.30 9.87 -1.66
N ALA A 68 12.93 8.86 -0.86
CA ALA A 68 13.86 7.82 -0.43
C ALA A 68 14.13 6.74 -1.49
N LYS A 69 13.34 6.67 -2.58
CA LYS A 69 13.33 5.60 -3.60
C LYS A 69 13.20 4.18 -3.01
N PRO A 70 12.19 3.39 -3.42
CA PRO A 70 12.07 2.01 -2.97
C PRO A 70 13.21 1.14 -3.53
N LYS A 71 13.84 0.32 -2.69
CA LYS A 71 14.46 -0.94 -3.15
C LYS A 71 13.32 -1.83 -3.64
N GLN A 72 13.01 -1.76 -4.94
CA GLN A 72 12.00 -2.60 -5.57
C GLN A 72 12.34 -4.09 -5.38
N LYS A 73 11.58 -4.76 -4.52
CA LYS A 73 11.26 -6.18 -4.64
C LYS A 73 9.75 -6.32 -4.57
N SER A 74 9.08 -5.99 -5.66
CA SER A 74 7.70 -6.40 -5.91
C SER A 74 7.70 -7.19 -7.21
N ALA A 75 7.56 -8.50 -7.04
CA ALA A 75 7.33 -9.51 -8.06
C ALA A 75 6.21 -9.09 -9.04
N PRO A 76 6.22 -9.60 -10.28
CA PRO A 76 5.22 -9.28 -11.27
C PRO A 76 3.83 -9.69 -10.75
N GLN A 77 2.88 -8.74 -10.84
CA GLN A 77 1.46 -9.04 -10.77
C GLN A 77 1.15 -10.08 -11.86
N THR A 78 0.94 -11.32 -11.45
CA THR A 78 0.56 -12.41 -12.34
C THR A 78 -0.90 -12.18 -12.74
N GLN A 79 -1.07 -11.36 -13.78
CA GLN A 79 -2.33 -11.19 -14.45
C GLN A 79 -2.60 -12.49 -15.23
N GLY A 80 -3.49 -13.32 -14.69
CA GLY A 80 -4.22 -14.34 -15.44
C GLY A 80 -3.39 -15.56 -15.87
N LEU A 81 -3.26 -16.53 -14.98
CA LEU A 81 -3.11 -17.93 -15.38
C LEU A 81 -4.44 -18.39 -16.03
N ARG A 82 -4.64 -18.01 -17.30
CA ARG A 82 -5.75 -18.53 -18.11
C ARG A 82 -5.31 -19.83 -18.77
N ARG A 83 -5.76 -20.93 -18.15
CA ARG A 83 -6.08 -22.24 -18.77
C ARG A 83 -4.92 -23.03 -19.37
N LEU A 84 -4.23 -23.79 -18.51
CA LEU A 84 -3.91 -25.18 -18.83
C LEU A 84 -5.17 -26.01 -18.56
N LEU A 85 -6.02 -26.20 -19.57
CA LEU A 85 -6.98 -27.29 -19.58
C LEU A 85 -6.51 -28.25 -20.66
N GLY A 86 -6.07 -29.42 -20.22
CA GLY A 86 -5.44 -30.43 -21.06
C GLY A 86 -6.36 -30.95 -22.16
N LEU A 87 -5.73 -31.45 -23.22
CA LEU A 87 -6.30 -32.52 -24.03
C LEU A 87 -5.17 -33.26 -24.75
N LEU A 88 -4.61 -34.25 -24.07
CA LEU A 88 -4.14 -35.50 -24.66
C LEU A 88 -4.71 -36.61 -23.76
N PRO A 89 -5.01 -37.83 -24.24
CA PRO A 89 -5.16 -38.32 -25.63
C PRO A 89 -6.45 -39.16 -25.81
N PHE A 90 -6.96 -39.31 -27.04
CA PHE A 90 -7.87 -40.43 -27.39
C PHE A 90 -7.51 -40.86 -28.82
N PHE A 91 -6.73 -41.93 -28.99
CA PHE A 91 -7.24 -43.27 -29.30
C PHE A 91 -8.30 -43.27 -30.42
N ARG A 92 -7.87 -43.49 -31.67
CA ARG A 92 -8.11 -44.73 -32.44
C ARG A 92 -7.73 -44.53 -33.90
#